data_AF-A0A6N7ZS58-F1
#
_entry.id   AF-A0A6N7ZS58-F1
#
_cell.length_a   1.000
_cell.length_b   1.000
_cell.length_c   1.000
_cell.angle_alpha   90.00
_cell.angle_beta   90.00
_cell.angle_gamma   90.00
#
_symmetry.space_group_name_H-M   'P 1'
#
loop_
_entity.id
_entity.type
_entity.pdbx_description
1 polymer ?
#
loop_
_entity_poly.entity_id
_entity_poly.type
_entity_poly.pdbx_seq_one_letter_code
_entity_poly.pdbx_strand_id
1 'polypeptide(L)'
;MSPSIGETVKDLVATPSVFARARKACAQVDYKGYACASLKSRSLTLDLVTMFFETGQFVPPASAARSAVSLEPIIEDAVHDALRLQDMRKLVADTVELICEKFPKTSQPTVRREVKSCLANVMQREFARADRSMPLDVLSGMDVVVAHVPGLRGFEPLKSLKTDYYDEFRDAASIKPNAAFERLLRLANVSSQEYIAAVEEMRGERLDDPGSVRKAVASDWAALEVLVDSARPQLVSPSELVNSVDAAPNGFVPMVAFAVDAAYLCRGWRSKPHGVEGGVLALHDFETGTGCPVRFEEDVDLSDFPGGLVQAEGVPCDFRESYGYSEEEFQSRVTVSRKQERNSDRSRNMNDDIKRTIDRIKKENPALVEELTALVLAADAHGSLDESVYDYFGEIGSEEANAHESSDGQEKELVSSEAAAAEINNAGAEEQICIILDGHGVADGERLIKDLIGDPAPKM
;
A
#
# COMPACT_ATOMS: atom_id res chain seq x y z
N MET A 1 -16.34 16.19 52.07
CA MET A 1 -16.69 17.16 51.02
C MET A 1 -17.72 16.51 50.12
N SER A 2 -18.82 17.17 49.79
CA SER A 2 -19.81 16.60 48.87
C SER A 2 -19.21 16.57 47.46
N PRO A 3 -19.32 15.45 46.72
CA PRO A 3 -18.74 15.35 45.38
C PRO A 3 -19.35 16.41 44.46
N SER A 4 -18.53 16.96 43.57
CA SER A 4 -19.02 17.92 42.58
C SER A 4 -19.98 17.24 41.60
N ILE A 5 -20.86 18.02 40.98
CA ILE A 5 -21.79 17.51 39.96
C ILE A 5 -21.01 16.87 38.80
N GLY A 6 -19.89 17.48 38.41
CA GLY A 6 -19.01 16.94 37.36
C GLY A 6 -18.42 15.58 37.73
N GLU A 7 -17.95 15.38 38.97
CA GLU A 7 -17.47 14.07 39.44
C GLU A 7 -18.60 13.05 39.50
N THR A 8 -19.78 13.44 39.99
CA THR A 8 -20.94 12.54 40.08
C THR A 8 -21.44 12.12 38.70
N VAL A 9 -21.44 13.04 37.72
CA VAL A 9 -21.76 12.73 36.31
C VAL A 9 -20.72 11.78 35.74
N LYS A 10 -19.43 12.02 35.95
CA LYS A 10 -18.34 11.16 35.47
C LYS A 10 -18.48 9.74 36.03
N ASP A 11 -18.71 9.60 37.33
CA ASP A 11 -18.84 8.30 37.99
C ASP A 11 -20.06 7.53 37.46
N LEU A 12 -21.18 8.23 37.25
CA LEU A 12 -22.40 7.62 36.72
C LEU A 12 -22.23 7.20 35.26
N VAL A 13 -21.58 8.03 34.44
CA VAL A 13 -21.32 7.76 33.03
C VAL A 13 -20.28 6.64 32.85
N ALA A 14 -19.36 6.48 33.81
CA ALA A 14 -18.39 5.38 33.85
C ALA A 14 -18.99 4.02 34.25
N THR A 15 -20.27 3.96 34.61
CA THR A 15 -20.92 2.67 34.96
C THR A 15 -21.00 1.74 33.73
N PRO A 16 -20.82 0.41 33.92
CA PRO A 16 -20.79 -0.54 32.80
C PRO A 16 -22.05 -0.50 31.92
N SER A 17 -23.22 -0.22 32.50
CA SER A 17 -24.49 -0.15 31.77
C SER A 17 -24.62 1.08 30.87
N VAL A 18 -24.17 2.25 31.34
CA VAL A 18 -24.15 3.49 30.56
C VAL A 18 -23.08 3.39 29.46
N PHE A 19 -21.93 2.82 29.80
CA PHE A 19 -20.82 2.58 28.88
C PHE A 19 -21.20 1.62 27.74
N ALA A 20 -21.85 0.48 28.05
CA ALA A 20 -22.30 -0.48 27.03
C ALA A 20 -23.33 0.13 26.06
N ARG A 21 -24.22 1.01 26.54
CA ARG A 21 -25.19 1.72 25.70
C ARG A 21 -24.54 2.76 24.80
N ALA A 22 -23.56 3.52 25.32
CA ALA A 22 -22.78 4.46 24.51
C ALA A 22 -22.02 3.74 23.39
N ARG A 23 -21.36 2.62 23.70
CA ARG A 23 -20.67 1.78 22.71
C ARG A 23 -21.61 1.23 21.64
N LYS A 24 -22.80 0.76 22.01
CA LYS A 24 -23.83 0.30 21.06
C LYS A 24 -24.28 1.42 20.12
N ALA A 25 -24.39 2.65 20.61
CA ALA A 25 -24.74 3.81 19.79
C ALA A 25 -23.62 4.21 18.83
N CYS A 26 -22.36 4.16 19.27
CA CYS A 26 -21.20 4.39 18.40
C CYS A 26 -21.16 3.39 17.24
N ALA A 27 -21.47 2.11 17.49
CA ALA A 27 -21.51 1.07 16.46
C ALA A 27 -22.65 1.24 15.42
N GLN A 28 -23.61 2.14 15.66
CA GLN A 28 -24.70 2.44 14.73
C GLN A 28 -24.40 3.61 13.78
N VAL A 29 -23.29 4.33 13.99
CA VAL A 29 -22.89 5.46 13.16
C VAL A 29 -21.89 4.96 12.11
N ASP A 30 -22.21 5.16 10.83
CA ASP A 30 -21.32 4.81 9.71
C ASP A 30 -20.18 5.83 9.59
N TYR A 31 -19.09 5.58 10.31
CA TYR A 31 -17.91 6.44 10.35
C TYR A 31 -17.23 6.61 8.98
N LYS A 32 -17.27 5.56 8.14
CA LYS A 32 -16.68 5.58 6.78
C LYS A 32 -17.34 6.66 5.90
N GLY A 33 -18.63 6.90 6.10
CA GLY A 33 -19.36 7.97 5.41
C GLY A 33 -18.87 9.39 5.76
N TYR A 34 -18.44 9.65 7.01
CA TYR A 34 -17.97 10.98 7.43
C TYR A 34 -16.54 11.27 6.98
N ALA A 35 -15.64 10.30 7.08
CA ALA A 35 -14.26 10.45 6.61
C ALA A 35 -14.19 10.73 5.10
N CYS A 36 -14.97 10.01 4.29
CA CYS A 36 -15.03 10.22 2.84
C CYS A 36 -15.74 11.53 2.43
N ALA A 37 -16.65 12.07 3.25
CA ALA A 37 -17.37 13.31 2.94
C ALA A 37 -16.58 14.58 3.33
N SER A 38 -15.83 14.53 4.43
CA SER A 38 -15.09 15.68 4.99
C SER A 38 -13.76 15.96 4.30
N LEU A 39 -13.11 14.95 3.72
CA LEU A 39 -11.71 15.02 3.30
C LEU A 39 -11.51 14.88 1.79
N LYS A 40 -12.51 15.24 0.97
CA LYS A 40 -12.34 15.40 -0.49
C LYS A 40 -11.43 16.57 -0.88
N SER A 41 -10.30 16.76 -0.19
CA SER A 41 -9.30 17.74 -0.59
C SER A 41 -8.30 17.09 -1.51
N ARG A 42 -8.32 17.46 -2.79
CA ARG A 42 -7.33 17.03 -3.79
C ARG A 42 -5.89 17.27 -3.31
N SER A 43 -5.65 18.33 -2.52
CA SER A 43 -4.31 18.65 -1.98
C SER A 43 -3.77 17.56 -1.05
N LEU A 44 -4.62 16.98 -0.20
CA LEU A 44 -4.21 15.97 0.79
C LEU A 44 -3.81 14.66 0.10
N THR A 45 -4.58 14.26 -0.91
CA THR A 45 -4.26 13.10 -1.75
C THR A 45 -2.93 13.28 -2.45
N LEU A 46 -2.69 14.45 -3.05
CA LEU A 46 -1.44 14.78 -3.72
C LEU A 46 -0.25 14.73 -2.75
N ASP A 47 -0.35 15.31 -1.56
CA ASP A 47 0.72 15.31 -0.55
C ASP A 47 1.08 13.89 -0.10
N LEU A 48 0.07 13.04 0.16
CA LEU A 48 0.28 11.66 0.61
C LEU A 48 0.86 10.76 -0.49
N VAL A 49 0.40 10.92 -1.73
CA VAL A 49 0.94 10.18 -2.89
C VAL A 49 2.36 10.65 -3.23
N THR A 50 2.65 11.95 -3.14
CA THR A 50 4.00 12.50 -3.30
C THR A 50 4.94 11.91 -2.25
N MET A 51 4.53 11.91 -0.99
CA MET A 51 5.31 11.30 0.09
C MET A 51 5.60 9.82 -0.17
N PHE A 52 4.61 9.09 -0.70
CA PHE A 52 4.82 7.70 -1.09
C PHE A 52 5.91 7.54 -2.17
N PHE A 53 5.91 8.38 -3.20
CA PHE A 53 6.95 8.36 -4.24
C PHE A 53 8.33 8.75 -3.71
N GLU A 54 8.42 9.74 -2.82
CA GLU A 54 9.68 10.21 -2.27
C GLU A 54 10.30 9.22 -1.25
N THR A 55 9.49 8.72 -0.32
CA THR A 55 10.00 7.94 0.81
C THR A 55 9.92 6.44 0.56
N GLY A 56 9.06 6.01 -0.38
CA GLY A 56 8.67 4.62 -0.53
C GLY A 56 8.00 4.03 0.72
N GLN A 57 7.68 4.85 1.72
CA GLN A 57 7.03 4.41 2.96
C GLN A 57 5.52 4.54 2.83
N PHE A 58 4.81 3.50 3.25
CA PHE A 58 3.34 3.43 3.25
C PHE A 58 2.71 3.97 4.52
N VAL A 59 3.52 4.13 5.56
CA VAL A 59 3.11 4.72 6.82
C VAL A 59 3.61 6.16 6.77
N PRO A 60 2.75 7.14 6.46
CA PRO A 60 3.12 8.52 6.70
C PRO A 60 3.59 8.63 8.15
N PRO A 61 4.72 9.30 8.46
CA PRO A 61 5.17 9.51 9.83
C PRO A 61 3.97 9.94 10.68
N ALA A 62 3.80 9.37 11.87
CA ALA A 62 2.60 9.61 12.68
C ALA A 62 2.31 11.10 12.92
N SER A 63 3.32 11.98 12.79
CA SER A 63 3.19 13.43 12.75
C SER A 63 2.56 13.94 11.45
N ALA A 64 3.03 13.47 10.28
CA ALA A 64 2.51 13.84 8.97
C ALA A 64 1.08 13.33 8.73
N ALA A 65 0.76 12.11 9.16
CA ALA A 65 -0.59 11.56 9.09
C ALA A 65 -1.60 12.39 9.91
N ARG A 66 -1.20 12.81 11.12
CA ARG A 66 -2.03 13.63 12.02
C ARG A 66 -2.20 15.07 11.54
N SER A 67 -1.18 15.66 10.91
CA SER A 67 -1.26 17.01 10.37
C SER A 67 -2.02 17.08 9.05
N ALA A 68 -1.94 16.03 8.22
CA ALA A 68 -2.60 15.97 6.92
C ALA A 68 -4.07 15.51 7.05
N VAL A 69 -4.36 14.63 8.02
CA VAL A 69 -5.69 14.09 8.30
C VAL A 69 -6.07 14.36 9.76
N SER A 70 -6.47 15.60 10.09
CA SER A 70 -7.07 15.82 11.41
C SER A 70 -8.43 15.13 11.47
N LEU A 71 -8.50 14.03 12.21
CA LEU A 71 -9.75 13.26 12.43
C LEU A 71 -10.66 13.92 13.48
N GLU A 72 -10.20 14.94 14.19
CA GLU A 72 -10.95 15.59 15.26
C GLU A 72 -12.33 16.13 14.80
N PRO A 73 -12.45 16.87 13.68
CA PRO A 73 -13.75 17.37 13.21
C PRO A 73 -14.70 16.24 12.81
N ILE A 74 -14.17 15.17 12.21
CA ILE A 74 -14.95 14.00 11.77
C ILE A 74 -15.50 13.23 12.99
N ILE A 75 -14.67 13.07 14.03
CA ILE A 75 -15.06 12.43 15.28
C ILE A 75 -16.11 13.28 16.01
N GLU A 76 -15.97 14.60 16.00
CA GLU A 76 -16.96 15.51 16.58
C GLU A 76 -18.34 15.41 15.91
N ASP A 77 -18.38 15.38 14.57
CA ASP A 77 -19.62 15.21 13.81
C ASP A 77 -20.28 13.85 14.08
N ALA A 78 -19.50 12.76 14.08
CA ALA A 78 -19.99 11.42 14.41
C ALA A 78 -20.58 11.33 15.83
N VAL A 79 -19.95 11.99 16.81
CA VAL A 79 -20.44 12.09 18.19
C VAL A 79 -21.73 12.90 18.26
N HIS A 80 -21.84 13.99 17.49
CA HIS A 80 -23.04 14.79 17.42
C HIS A 80 -24.24 14.00 16.90
N ASP A 81 -24.04 13.16 15.88
CA ASP A 81 -25.11 12.32 15.34
C ASP A 81 -25.43 11.11 16.21
N ALA A 82 -24.44 10.49 16.87
CA ALA A 82 -24.68 9.47 17.90
C ALA A 82 -25.56 10.01 19.04
N LEU A 83 -25.32 11.25 19.50
CA LEU A 83 -26.13 11.91 20.54
C LEU A 83 -27.57 12.23 20.08
N ARG A 84 -27.83 12.23 18.77
CA ARG A 84 -29.18 12.44 18.20
C ARG A 84 -29.98 11.15 18.08
N LEU A 85 -29.36 9.97 18.21
CA LEU A 85 -30.06 8.68 18.21
C LEU A 85 -31.08 8.59 19.35
N GLN A 86 -32.22 7.93 19.08
CA GLN A 86 -33.35 7.87 20.01
C GLN A 86 -32.96 7.23 21.37
N ASP A 87 -32.19 6.14 21.33
CA ASP A 87 -31.72 5.43 22.53
C ASP A 87 -30.76 6.28 23.39
N MET A 88 -29.98 7.15 22.74
CA MET A 88 -29.05 8.07 23.39
C MET A 88 -29.77 9.28 23.97
N ARG A 89 -30.78 9.82 23.28
CA ARG A 89 -31.65 10.87 23.85
C ARG A 89 -32.34 10.40 25.11
N LYS A 90 -32.79 9.13 25.13
CA LYS A 90 -33.38 8.50 26.31
C LYS A 90 -32.35 8.35 27.43
N LEU A 91 -31.16 7.82 27.14
CA LEU A 91 -30.08 7.70 28.13
C LEU A 91 -29.71 9.05 28.77
N VAL A 92 -29.60 10.12 27.97
CA VAL A 92 -29.34 11.48 28.46
C VAL A 92 -30.48 11.95 29.37
N ALA A 93 -31.74 11.72 28.99
CA ALA A 93 -32.89 12.10 29.82
C ALA A 93 -32.91 11.35 31.16
N ASP A 94 -32.78 10.03 31.14
CA ASP A 94 -32.76 9.16 32.32
C ASP A 94 -31.62 9.57 33.29
N THR A 95 -30.44 9.88 32.73
CA THR A 95 -29.26 10.31 33.50
C THR A 95 -29.43 11.70 34.10
N VAL A 96 -30.04 12.63 33.36
CA VAL A 96 -30.33 13.98 33.85
C VAL A 96 -31.32 13.94 35.01
N GLU A 97 -32.35 13.09 34.93
CA GLU A 97 -33.34 12.91 35.99
C GLU A 97 -32.67 12.41 37.28
N LEU A 98 -31.88 11.34 37.20
CA LEU A 98 -31.12 10.78 38.33
C LEU A 98 -30.17 11.79 39.00
N ILE A 99 -29.53 12.67 38.22
CA ILE A 99 -28.61 13.68 38.76
C ILE A 99 -29.40 14.87 39.35
N CYS A 100 -30.50 15.27 38.73
CA CYS A 100 -31.38 16.30 39.28
C CYS A 100 -32.01 15.88 40.63
N GLU A 101 -32.30 14.59 40.82
CA GLU A 101 -32.73 14.05 42.12
C GLU A 101 -31.64 14.20 43.20
N LYS A 102 -30.37 13.97 42.83
CA LYS A 102 -29.22 14.13 43.75
C LYS A 102 -28.82 15.59 43.98
N PHE A 103 -29.07 16.46 43.01
CA PHE A 103 -28.72 17.88 43.03
C PHE A 103 -29.92 18.77 42.68
N PRO A 104 -30.96 18.82 43.55
CA PRO A 104 -32.23 19.50 43.25
C PRO A 104 -32.12 21.01 43.11
N LYS A 105 -31.01 21.61 43.57
CA LYS A 105 -30.74 23.05 43.47
C LYS A 105 -30.03 23.45 42.16
N THR A 106 -29.63 22.48 41.34
CA THR A 106 -28.93 22.73 40.07
C THR A 106 -29.93 22.78 38.92
N SER A 107 -29.76 23.75 38.03
CA SER A 107 -30.64 23.87 36.86
C SER A 107 -30.47 22.66 35.92
N GLN A 108 -31.60 22.10 35.48
CA GLN A 108 -31.66 20.98 34.55
C GLN A 108 -30.86 21.23 33.24
N PRO A 109 -30.83 22.45 32.65
CA PRO A 109 -29.98 22.73 31.50
C PRO A 109 -28.48 22.55 31.77
N THR A 110 -28.01 22.95 32.96
CA THR A 110 -26.61 22.78 33.37
C THR A 110 -26.29 21.29 33.53
N VAL A 111 -27.13 20.52 34.23
CA VAL A 111 -26.97 19.08 34.37
C VAL A 111 -26.95 18.39 33.01
N ARG A 112 -27.88 18.75 32.11
CA ARG A 112 -27.95 18.20 30.75
C ARG A 112 -26.70 18.49 29.92
N ARG A 113 -26.13 19.69 30.04
CA ARG A 113 -24.87 20.06 29.38
C ARG A 113 -23.71 19.21 29.90
N GLU A 114 -23.59 19.05 31.21
CA GLU A 114 -22.52 18.24 31.82
C GLU A 114 -22.65 16.75 31.43
N VAL A 115 -23.87 16.21 31.43
CA VAL A 115 -24.16 14.83 31.00
C VAL A 115 -23.79 14.62 29.53
N LYS A 116 -24.21 15.53 28.65
CA LYS A 116 -23.86 15.47 27.23
C LYS A 116 -22.35 15.58 26.99
N SER A 117 -21.67 16.47 27.71
CA SER A 117 -20.22 16.64 27.63
C SER A 117 -19.48 15.37 28.08
N CYS A 118 -19.87 14.78 29.21
CA CYS A 118 -19.25 13.54 29.68
C CYS A 118 -19.51 12.36 28.73
N LEU A 119 -20.74 12.23 28.20
CA LEU A 119 -21.06 11.20 27.21
C LEU A 119 -20.32 11.42 25.89
N ALA A 120 -20.20 12.67 25.42
CA ALA A 120 -19.42 13.00 24.23
C ALA A 120 -17.96 12.57 24.40
N ASN A 121 -17.33 12.85 25.54
CA ASN A 121 -15.95 12.42 25.81
C ASN A 121 -15.79 10.89 25.83
N VAL A 122 -16.77 10.15 26.38
CA VAL A 122 -16.76 8.69 26.34
C VAL A 122 -16.93 8.20 24.90
N MET A 123 -17.86 8.78 24.14
CA MET A 123 -18.10 8.43 22.75
C MET A 123 -16.91 8.74 21.86
N GLN A 124 -16.24 9.89 22.02
CA GLN A 124 -15.01 10.22 21.28
C GLN A 124 -13.94 9.14 21.49
N ARG A 125 -13.73 8.69 22.74
CA ARG A 125 -12.79 7.61 23.05
C ARG A 125 -13.20 6.27 22.46
N GLU A 126 -14.49 5.95 22.50
CA GLU A 126 -15.00 4.69 21.95
C GLU A 126 -15.03 4.69 20.43
N PHE A 127 -15.30 5.82 19.77
CA PHE A 127 -15.12 5.99 18.33
C PHE A 127 -13.66 5.79 17.96
N ALA A 128 -12.72 6.47 18.64
CA ALA A 128 -11.30 6.31 18.38
C ALA A 128 -10.78 4.86 18.59
N ARG A 129 -11.45 4.07 19.45
CA ARG A 129 -11.10 2.65 19.70
C ARG A 129 -11.80 1.67 18.76
N ALA A 130 -13.02 1.98 18.35
CA ALA A 130 -13.81 1.15 17.44
C ALA A 130 -13.45 1.40 15.98
N ASP A 131 -12.77 2.52 15.70
CA ASP A 131 -12.31 2.88 14.38
C ASP A 131 -11.24 1.90 13.88
N ARG A 132 -11.63 1.12 12.87
CA ARG A 132 -10.73 0.26 12.11
C ARG A 132 -10.26 0.93 10.82
N SER A 133 -10.73 2.15 10.56
CA SER A 133 -10.34 2.88 9.37
C SER A 133 -8.91 3.38 9.54
N MET A 134 -8.12 3.16 8.51
CA MET A 134 -6.77 3.70 8.43
C MET A 134 -6.87 5.16 7.97
N PRO A 135 -5.96 6.05 8.39
CA PRO A 135 -5.94 7.44 7.92
C PRO A 135 -5.98 7.58 6.38
N LEU A 136 -5.52 6.57 5.65
CA LEU A 136 -5.50 6.51 4.20
C LEU A 136 -6.79 5.97 3.55
N ASP A 137 -7.81 5.55 4.31
CA ASP A 137 -9.09 5.04 3.76
C ASP A 137 -9.85 6.12 3.01
N VAL A 138 -9.57 7.38 3.37
CA VAL A 138 -10.05 8.56 2.66
C VAL A 138 -9.65 8.59 1.19
N LEU A 139 -8.53 7.96 0.83
CA LEU A 139 -8.02 7.94 -0.53
C LEU A 139 -8.75 6.92 -1.42
N SER A 140 -9.59 6.05 -0.84
CA SER A 140 -10.29 5.02 -1.59
C SER A 140 -11.35 5.62 -2.51
N GLY A 141 -11.33 5.23 -3.78
CA GLY A 141 -12.17 5.78 -4.85
C GLY A 141 -11.68 7.12 -5.40
N MET A 142 -10.49 7.58 -5.02
CA MET A 142 -9.82 8.71 -5.67
C MET A 142 -8.76 8.16 -6.63
N ASP A 143 -8.97 8.40 -7.91
CA ASP A 143 -8.00 7.99 -8.93
C ASP A 143 -6.90 9.04 -9.09
N VAL A 144 -5.66 8.58 -9.23
CA VAL A 144 -4.50 9.39 -9.58
C VAL A 144 -3.84 8.83 -10.82
N VAL A 145 -3.39 9.71 -11.72
CA VAL A 145 -2.64 9.31 -12.91
C VAL A 145 -1.16 9.21 -12.55
N VAL A 146 -0.60 8.02 -12.80
CA VAL A 146 0.80 7.72 -12.57
C VAL A 146 1.48 7.35 -13.88
N ALA A 147 2.74 7.71 -14.01
CA ALA A 147 3.60 7.35 -15.13
C ALA A 147 4.68 6.38 -14.64
N HIS A 148 4.63 5.13 -15.11
CA HIS A 148 5.67 4.15 -14.89
C HIS A 148 6.77 4.31 -15.93
N VAL A 149 7.97 4.68 -15.47
CA VAL A 149 9.17 4.84 -16.29
C VAL A 149 10.10 3.64 -16.06
N PRO A 150 10.21 2.71 -17.03
CA PRO A 150 11.02 1.51 -16.86
C PRO A 150 12.48 1.83 -16.57
N GLY A 151 13.04 1.19 -15.54
CA GLY A 151 14.44 1.36 -15.15
C GLY A 151 14.79 2.67 -14.45
N LEU A 152 13.81 3.52 -14.12
CA LEU A 152 14.00 4.62 -13.19
C LEU A 152 14.23 4.04 -11.78
N ARG A 153 15.37 4.38 -11.17
CA ARG A 153 15.72 3.92 -9.82
C ARG A 153 15.73 5.09 -8.84
N GLY A 154 14.67 5.20 -8.04
CA GLY A 154 14.60 6.22 -6.98
C GLY A 154 14.66 7.63 -7.56
N PHE A 155 15.58 8.47 -7.07
CA PHE A 155 15.69 9.88 -7.45
C PHE A 155 16.56 10.16 -8.67
N GLU A 156 16.67 9.20 -9.60
CA GLU A 156 17.39 9.45 -10.84
C GLU A 156 16.70 10.58 -11.65
N PRO A 157 17.47 11.52 -12.22
CA PRO A 157 16.88 12.61 -12.99
C PRO A 157 16.27 12.08 -14.30
N LEU A 158 14.98 12.34 -14.54
CA LEU A 158 14.26 11.89 -15.73
C LEU A 158 14.96 12.20 -17.06
N LYS A 159 15.76 13.29 -17.10
CA LYS A 159 16.55 13.67 -18.26
C LYS A 159 17.53 12.59 -18.74
N SER A 160 18.04 11.74 -17.84
CA SER A 160 18.94 10.64 -18.21
C SER A 160 18.23 9.48 -18.91
N LEU A 161 16.90 9.47 -18.91
CA LEU A 161 16.05 8.42 -19.48
C LEU A 161 15.43 8.84 -20.82
N LYS A 162 15.81 10.01 -21.34
CA LYS A 162 15.30 10.59 -22.58
C LYS A 162 15.99 9.96 -23.81
N THR A 163 15.24 9.81 -24.88
CA THR A 163 15.76 9.37 -26.19
C THR A 163 16.59 10.46 -26.87
N ASP A 164 17.52 10.04 -27.74
CA ASP A 164 18.41 10.91 -28.50
C ASP A 164 18.28 10.67 -30.01
N TYR A 165 18.71 11.65 -30.80
CA TYR A 165 18.79 11.57 -32.27
C TYR A 165 20.23 11.76 -32.77
N TYR A 166 20.56 11.17 -33.92
CA TYR A 166 21.86 11.32 -34.59
C TYR A 166 22.00 12.65 -35.31
N ASP A 167 20.90 13.18 -35.85
CA ASP A 167 20.90 14.39 -36.68
C ASP A 167 19.79 15.38 -36.30
N GLU A 168 19.72 16.46 -37.07
CA GLU A 168 18.82 17.59 -36.86
C GLU A 168 17.38 17.36 -37.37
N PHE A 169 17.14 16.32 -38.17
CA PHE A 169 15.80 15.99 -38.66
C PHE A 169 14.92 15.44 -37.53
N ARG A 170 15.55 14.78 -36.55
CA ARG A 170 14.94 14.28 -35.30
C ARG A 170 13.65 13.50 -35.54
N ASP A 171 13.75 12.50 -36.39
CA ASP A 171 12.66 11.65 -36.85
C ASP A 171 12.96 10.17 -36.54
N ALA A 172 12.04 9.28 -36.90
CA ALA A 172 12.18 7.85 -36.70
C ALA A 172 13.37 7.24 -37.47
N ALA A 173 13.85 7.89 -38.53
CA ALA A 173 15.01 7.43 -39.29
C ALA A 173 16.34 7.88 -38.65
N SER A 174 16.32 8.93 -37.83
CA SER A 174 17.50 9.46 -37.15
C SER A 174 17.56 9.22 -35.64
N ILE A 175 16.57 8.52 -35.07
CA ILE A 175 16.58 8.11 -33.66
C ILE A 175 17.78 7.21 -33.33
N LYS A 176 18.41 7.44 -32.18
CA LYS A 176 19.49 6.58 -31.69
C LYS A 176 18.92 5.35 -31.00
N PRO A 177 19.39 4.13 -31.31
CA PRO A 177 19.05 2.91 -30.59
C PRO A 177 19.78 2.84 -29.23
N ASN A 178 19.65 3.90 -28.42
CA ASN A 178 20.24 3.99 -27.09
C ASN A 178 19.40 3.22 -26.06
N ALA A 179 19.86 3.16 -24.82
CA ALA A 179 19.17 2.43 -23.75
C ALA A 179 17.72 2.90 -23.51
N ALA A 180 17.41 4.18 -23.76
CA ALA A 180 16.04 4.67 -23.64
C ALA A 180 15.15 4.12 -24.77
N PHE A 181 15.63 4.17 -26.01
CA PHE A 181 14.89 3.62 -27.15
C PHE A 181 14.73 2.09 -27.09
N GLU A 182 15.76 1.38 -26.62
CA GLU A 182 15.70 -0.06 -26.35
C GLU A 182 14.59 -0.40 -25.34
N ARG A 183 14.44 0.40 -24.28
CA ARG A 183 13.35 0.23 -23.30
C ARG A 183 11.97 0.45 -23.93
N LEU A 184 11.83 1.42 -24.82
CA LEU A 184 10.58 1.63 -25.55
C LEU A 184 10.18 0.38 -26.34
N LEU A 185 11.11 -0.17 -27.13
CA LEU A 185 10.86 -1.39 -27.92
C LEU A 185 10.47 -2.57 -27.04
N ARG A 186 11.18 -2.78 -25.91
CA ARG A 186 10.83 -3.81 -24.93
C ARG A 186 9.48 -3.59 -24.27
N LEU A 187 9.14 -2.34 -23.98
CA LEU A 187 7.88 -1.99 -23.35
C LEU A 187 6.70 -2.26 -24.29
N ALA A 188 6.81 -1.79 -25.55
CA ALA A 188 5.84 -2.03 -26.61
C ALA A 188 5.81 -3.49 -27.10
N ASN A 189 6.81 -4.29 -26.70
CA ASN A 189 7.05 -5.66 -27.16
C ASN A 189 7.19 -5.74 -28.70
N VAL A 190 8.02 -4.84 -29.25
CA VAL A 190 8.37 -4.75 -30.68
C VAL A 190 9.85 -5.08 -30.82
N SER A 191 10.21 -5.99 -31.73
CA SER A 191 11.61 -6.28 -32.01
C SER A 191 12.30 -5.16 -32.77
N SER A 192 13.63 -5.10 -32.68
CA SER A 192 14.42 -4.16 -33.49
C SER A 192 14.17 -4.38 -34.99
N GLN A 193 14.03 -5.62 -35.44
CA GLN A 193 13.76 -5.96 -36.84
C GLN A 193 12.38 -5.50 -37.33
N GLU A 194 11.34 -5.65 -36.51
CA GLU A 194 10.00 -5.14 -36.85
C GLU A 194 9.98 -3.62 -36.96
N TYR A 195 10.70 -2.91 -36.09
CA TYR A 195 10.83 -1.47 -36.18
C TYR A 195 11.58 -1.03 -37.44
N ILE A 196 12.73 -1.66 -37.75
CA ILE A 196 13.52 -1.37 -38.96
C ILE A 196 12.66 -1.58 -40.22
N ALA A 197 11.93 -2.69 -40.29
CA ALA A 197 11.05 -2.99 -41.42
C ALA A 197 9.93 -1.95 -41.56
N ALA A 198 9.34 -1.48 -40.46
CA ALA A 198 8.32 -0.44 -40.48
C ALA A 198 8.87 0.92 -40.95
N VAL A 199 10.08 1.29 -40.53
CA VAL A 199 10.75 2.50 -41.04
C VAL A 199 11.05 2.38 -42.53
N GLU A 200 11.54 1.22 -42.99
CA GLU A 200 11.79 0.97 -44.41
C GLU A 200 10.49 1.07 -45.24
N GLU A 201 9.40 0.48 -44.76
CA GLU A 201 8.10 0.54 -45.45
C GLU A 201 7.54 1.96 -45.51
N MET A 202 7.62 2.70 -44.40
CA MET A 202 6.97 4.02 -44.27
C MET A 202 7.81 5.16 -44.83
N ARG A 203 9.14 5.05 -44.76
CA ARG A 203 10.09 6.12 -45.12
C ARG A 203 10.96 5.76 -46.32
N GLY A 204 11.03 4.49 -46.72
CA GLY A 204 11.94 4.02 -47.76
C GLY A 204 13.41 4.02 -47.32
N GLU A 205 13.67 4.14 -46.01
CA GLU A 205 15.01 4.16 -45.43
C GLU A 205 15.23 2.91 -44.58
N ARG A 206 16.34 2.20 -44.84
CA ARG A 206 16.70 1.00 -44.11
C ARG A 206 17.77 1.33 -43.06
N LEU A 207 17.45 1.19 -41.78
CA LEU A 207 18.28 1.66 -40.66
C LEU A 207 19.57 0.86 -40.44
N ASP A 208 19.53 -0.46 -40.68
CA ASP A 208 20.66 -1.39 -40.58
C ASP A 208 21.53 -1.42 -41.85
N ASP A 209 21.05 -0.83 -42.95
CA ASP A 209 21.81 -0.60 -44.19
C ASP A 209 21.43 0.74 -44.86
N PRO A 210 21.71 1.89 -44.23
CA PRO A 210 21.31 3.21 -44.71
C PRO A 210 22.21 3.71 -45.87
N GLY A 211 23.02 2.83 -46.48
CA GLY A 211 24.05 3.18 -47.44
C GLY A 211 25.34 3.75 -46.82
N SER A 212 26.28 4.17 -47.69
CA SER A 212 27.68 4.45 -47.32
C SER A 212 27.91 5.64 -46.39
N VAL A 213 26.93 6.51 -46.19
CA VAL A 213 27.07 7.81 -45.49
C VAL A 213 26.75 7.69 -44.00
N ARG A 214 25.99 6.68 -43.56
CA ARG A 214 25.52 6.51 -42.17
C ARG A 214 26.01 5.21 -41.51
N LYS A 215 27.27 4.83 -41.71
CA LYS A 215 27.85 3.57 -41.18
C LYS A 215 27.75 3.41 -39.65
N ALA A 216 27.84 4.50 -38.89
CA ALA A 216 27.71 4.45 -37.43
C ALA A 216 26.27 4.09 -37.01
N VAL A 217 25.27 4.68 -37.68
CA VAL A 217 23.84 4.36 -37.47
C VAL A 217 23.57 2.88 -37.77
N ALA A 218 24.07 2.41 -38.92
CA ALA A 218 23.94 1.02 -39.34
C ALA A 218 24.53 0.04 -38.31
N SER A 219 25.72 0.36 -37.79
CA SER A 219 26.41 -0.48 -36.81
C SER A 219 25.66 -0.54 -35.48
N ASP A 220 25.15 0.58 -34.99
CA ASP A 220 24.44 0.64 -33.71
C ASP A 220 23.09 -0.09 -33.80
N TRP A 221 22.36 0.08 -34.91
CA TRP A 221 21.10 -0.63 -35.16
C TRP A 221 21.29 -2.13 -35.42
N ALA A 222 22.34 -2.52 -36.14
CA ALA A 222 22.69 -3.93 -36.33
C ALA A 222 23.12 -4.62 -35.01
N ALA A 223 23.66 -3.86 -34.06
CA ALA A 223 24.03 -4.36 -32.74
C ALA A 223 22.86 -4.41 -31.74
N LEU A 224 21.76 -3.72 -32.01
CA LEU A 224 20.58 -3.70 -31.15
C LEU A 224 19.77 -5.00 -31.30
N GLU A 225 19.92 -5.89 -30.33
CA GLU A 225 19.14 -7.12 -30.22
C GLU A 225 18.02 -6.97 -29.19
N VAL A 226 16.84 -6.56 -29.67
CA VAL A 226 15.60 -6.58 -28.88
C VAL A 226 14.72 -7.71 -29.40
N LEU A 227 14.54 -8.73 -28.58
CA LEU A 227 13.68 -9.88 -28.86
C LEU A 227 12.27 -9.63 -28.32
N VAL A 228 11.27 -10.09 -29.07
CA VAL A 228 9.87 -10.11 -28.62
C VAL A 228 9.69 -11.21 -27.58
N ASP A 229 9.05 -10.89 -26.48
CA ASP A 229 8.54 -11.89 -25.56
C ASP A 229 7.24 -12.47 -26.12
N SER A 230 7.30 -13.69 -26.65
CA SER A 230 6.14 -14.41 -27.21
C SER A 230 5.00 -14.65 -26.19
N ALA A 231 5.27 -14.53 -24.89
CA ALA A 231 4.27 -14.66 -23.83
C ALA A 231 3.56 -13.34 -23.49
N ARG A 232 3.99 -12.23 -24.11
CA ARG A 232 3.41 -10.89 -23.93
C ARG A 232 2.75 -10.41 -25.24
N PRO A 233 1.63 -9.67 -25.15
CA PRO A 233 1.08 -9.03 -26.32
C PRO A 233 1.97 -7.85 -26.77
N GLN A 234 1.87 -7.52 -28.05
CA GLN A 234 2.40 -6.28 -28.59
C GLN A 234 1.42 -5.15 -28.28
N LEU A 235 1.89 -4.05 -27.66
CA LEU A 235 1.00 -2.99 -27.17
C LEU A 235 0.54 -2.03 -28.26
N VAL A 236 1.39 -1.80 -29.25
CA VAL A 236 1.13 -0.88 -30.36
C VAL A 236 1.79 -1.44 -31.62
N SER A 237 1.22 -1.15 -32.79
CA SER A 237 1.83 -1.61 -34.04
C SER A 237 3.19 -0.91 -34.28
N PRO A 238 4.12 -1.52 -35.03
CA PRO A 238 5.41 -0.89 -35.31
C PRO A 238 5.25 0.42 -36.08
N SER A 239 4.25 0.50 -36.98
CA SER A 239 3.94 1.71 -37.75
C SER A 239 3.39 2.86 -36.89
N GLU A 240 2.55 2.57 -35.90
CA GLU A 240 2.11 3.57 -34.92
C GLU A 240 3.30 4.10 -34.12
N LEU A 241 4.21 3.20 -33.71
CA LEU A 241 5.41 3.60 -32.99
C LEU A 241 6.30 4.53 -33.84
N VAL A 242 6.48 4.24 -35.13
CA VAL A 242 7.20 5.12 -36.07
C VAL A 242 6.56 6.51 -36.13
N ASN A 243 5.24 6.59 -36.34
CA ASN A 243 4.51 7.86 -36.39
C ASN A 243 4.65 8.65 -35.08
N SER A 244 4.61 7.98 -33.94
CA SER A 244 4.71 8.63 -32.64
C SER A 244 6.12 9.14 -32.35
N VAL A 245 7.16 8.42 -32.80
CA VAL A 245 8.55 8.90 -32.74
C VAL A 245 8.73 10.14 -33.63
N ASP A 246 8.19 10.12 -34.84
CA ASP A 246 8.23 11.29 -35.76
C ASP A 246 7.52 12.53 -35.17
N ALA A 247 6.49 12.32 -34.36
CA ALA A 247 5.76 13.38 -33.68
C ALA A 247 6.45 13.86 -32.38
N ALA A 248 7.60 13.29 -32.00
CA ALA A 248 8.34 13.63 -30.78
C ALA A 248 9.78 14.14 -31.07
N PRO A 249 9.93 15.26 -31.83
CA PRO A 249 11.23 15.73 -32.33
C PRO A 249 12.16 16.28 -31.25
N ASN A 250 11.70 16.48 -30.01
CA ASN A 250 12.57 16.93 -28.92
C ASN A 250 13.14 15.79 -28.08
N GLY A 251 12.87 14.55 -28.46
CA GLY A 251 13.14 13.37 -27.63
C GLY A 251 12.08 13.21 -26.56
N PHE A 252 12.03 12.03 -25.94
CA PHE A 252 10.96 11.68 -25.01
C PHE A 252 11.47 10.66 -24.00
N VAL A 253 10.80 10.58 -22.85
CA VAL A 253 10.96 9.49 -21.89
C VAL A 253 9.89 8.44 -22.20
N PRO A 254 10.26 7.18 -22.51
CA PRO A 254 9.28 6.12 -22.71
C PRO A 254 8.70 5.67 -21.36
N MET A 255 7.37 5.65 -21.26
CA MET A 255 6.67 5.29 -20.02
C MET A 255 5.30 4.68 -20.29
N VAL A 256 4.71 4.02 -19.29
CA VAL A 256 3.29 3.63 -19.27
C VAL A 256 2.56 4.55 -18.33
N ALA A 257 1.59 5.32 -18.82
CA ALA A 257 0.72 6.16 -18.01
C ALA A 257 -0.65 5.52 -17.81
N PHE A 258 -1.13 5.50 -16.58
CA PHE A 258 -2.38 4.84 -16.21
C PHE A 258 -2.99 5.44 -14.93
N ALA A 259 -4.31 5.34 -14.78
CA ALA A 259 -5.02 5.76 -13.58
C ALA A 259 -5.09 4.61 -12.56
N VAL A 260 -4.89 4.93 -11.29
CA VAL A 260 -4.94 3.96 -10.18
C VAL A 260 -5.58 4.59 -8.94
N ASP A 261 -6.31 3.79 -8.17
CA ASP A 261 -6.83 4.19 -6.86
C ASP A 261 -5.66 4.59 -5.93
N ALA A 262 -5.71 5.81 -5.39
CA ALA A 262 -4.64 6.34 -4.54
C ALA A 262 -4.42 5.51 -3.26
N ALA A 263 -5.48 4.92 -2.69
CA ALA A 263 -5.34 4.00 -1.56
C ALA A 263 -4.65 2.69 -1.96
N TYR A 264 -4.90 2.18 -3.18
CA TYR A 264 -4.19 1.02 -3.71
C TYR A 264 -2.68 1.29 -3.84
N LEU A 265 -2.32 2.43 -4.42
CA LEU A 265 -0.94 2.87 -4.57
C LEU A 265 -0.21 2.94 -3.21
N CYS A 266 -0.85 3.56 -2.22
CA CYS A 266 -0.29 3.77 -0.88
C CYS A 266 -0.32 2.53 0.04
N ARG A 267 -0.92 1.40 -0.36
CA ARG A 267 -1.04 0.21 0.50
C ARG A 267 -0.52 -1.07 -0.11
N GLY A 268 -0.76 -1.27 -1.40
CA GLY A 268 -0.59 -2.57 -2.06
C GLY A 268 0.65 -2.66 -2.94
N TRP A 269 1.21 -1.52 -3.38
CA TRP A 269 2.11 -1.51 -4.53
C TRP A 269 3.43 -2.28 -4.34
N ARG A 270 4.07 -2.22 -3.17
CA ARG A 270 5.38 -2.90 -2.96
C ARG A 270 5.26 -4.42 -2.84
N SER A 271 4.07 -4.95 -2.57
CA SER A 271 3.96 -6.34 -2.14
C SER A 271 4.08 -7.35 -3.29
N LYS A 272 3.79 -6.95 -4.54
CA LYS A 272 3.63 -7.85 -5.69
C LYS A 272 3.91 -7.13 -7.01
N PRO A 273 4.30 -7.85 -8.08
CA PRO A 273 4.24 -7.33 -9.44
C PRO A 273 2.80 -6.97 -9.82
N HIS A 274 2.61 -5.91 -10.60
CA HIS A 274 1.29 -5.43 -11.02
C HIS A 274 1.15 -5.54 -12.52
N GLY A 275 0.00 -6.02 -12.97
CA GLY A 275 -0.43 -5.91 -14.35
C GLY A 275 -1.28 -4.65 -14.51
N VAL A 276 -1.14 -3.96 -15.63
CA VAL A 276 -2.00 -2.85 -16.02
C VAL A 276 -2.66 -3.22 -17.34
N GLU A 277 -3.99 -3.38 -17.30
CA GLU A 277 -4.83 -3.59 -18.48
C GLU A 277 -5.22 -2.22 -19.04
N GLY A 278 -4.73 -1.90 -20.24
CA GLY A 278 -5.00 -0.65 -20.92
C GLY A 278 -4.32 0.59 -20.30
N GLY A 279 -4.29 1.67 -21.06
CA GLY A 279 -3.65 2.92 -20.67
C GLY A 279 -2.96 3.59 -21.85
N VAL A 280 -1.90 4.34 -21.56
CA VAL A 280 -1.18 5.10 -22.58
C VAL A 280 0.30 4.76 -22.55
N LEU A 281 0.82 4.23 -23.66
CA LEU A 281 2.25 4.21 -23.96
C LEU A 281 2.65 5.65 -24.26
N ALA A 282 3.23 6.30 -23.26
CA ALA A 282 3.52 7.71 -23.29
C ALA A 282 4.96 7.94 -23.77
N LEU A 283 5.07 8.66 -24.89
CA LEU A 283 6.29 9.30 -25.33
C LEU A 283 6.21 10.76 -24.90
N HIS A 284 6.74 11.12 -23.73
CA HIS A 284 6.58 12.47 -23.19
C HIS A 284 7.90 13.09 -22.75
N ASP A 285 8.03 14.39 -23.02
CA ASP A 285 9.13 15.24 -22.57
C ASP A 285 8.69 16.11 -21.40
N PHE A 286 9.03 15.70 -20.19
CA PHE A 286 8.71 16.43 -18.95
C PHE A 286 9.33 17.83 -18.84
N GLU A 287 10.23 18.23 -19.75
CA GLU A 287 10.79 19.59 -19.80
C GLU A 287 9.99 20.54 -20.69
N THR A 288 9.39 20.02 -21.75
CA THR A 288 8.74 20.85 -22.78
C THR A 288 7.25 20.58 -22.94
N GLY A 289 6.74 19.50 -22.33
CA GLY A 289 5.39 18.99 -22.53
C GLY A 289 5.17 18.32 -23.89
N THR A 290 6.21 18.18 -24.72
CA THR A 290 6.06 17.66 -26.09
C THR A 290 6.12 16.14 -26.15
N GLY A 291 5.55 15.56 -27.21
CA GLY A 291 5.57 14.11 -27.45
C GLY A 291 4.31 13.59 -28.15
N CYS A 292 4.16 12.28 -28.23
CA CYS A 292 3.03 11.64 -28.90
C CYS A 292 2.63 10.35 -28.18
N PRO A 293 1.70 10.44 -27.22
CA PRO A 293 1.23 9.29 -26.48
C PRO A 293 0.33 8.40 -27.35
N VAL A 294 0.42 7.09 -27.16
CA VAL A 294 -0.36 6.08 -27.89
C VAL A 294 -1.15 5.24 -26.90
N ARG A 295 -2.45 5.10 -27.14
CA ARG A 295 -3.31 4.27 -26.31
C ARG A 295 -3.10 2.79 -26.63
N PHE A 296 -3.13 1.95 -25.61
CA PHE A 296 -3.15 0.49 -25.73
C PHE A 296 -4.26 -0.08 -24.84
N GLU A 297 -4.71 -1.30 -25.12
CA GLU A 297 -5.80 -1.97 -24.37
C GLU A 297 -5.33 -3.28 -23.71
N GLU A 298 -4.14 -3.74 -24.07
CA GLU A 298 -3.54 -4.99 -23.62
C GLU A 298 -2.97 -4.93 -22.21
N ASP A 299 -2.68 -6.10 -21.63
CA ASP A 299 -2.06 -6.22 -20.31
C ASP A 299 -0.54 -5.99 -20.35
N VAL A 300 -0.05 -5.12 -19.47
CA VAL A 300 1.38 -4.86 -19.25
C VAL A 300 1.77 -5.23 -17.83
N ASP A 301 2.74 -6.13 -17.68
CA ASP A 301 3.36 -6.40 -16.39
C ASP A 301 4.37 -5.30 -16.03
N LEU A 302 4.14 -4.64 -14.91
CA LEU A 302 5.02 -3.70 -14.25
C LEU A 302 5.86 -4.46 -13.22
N SER A 303 7.09 -4.77 -13.59
CA SER A 303 8.04 -5.53 -12.77
C SER A 303 8.69 -4.71 -11.65
N ASP A 304 8.49 -3.38 -11.64
CA ASP A 304 9.36 -2.46 -10.90
C ASP A 304 8.74 -1.96 -9.59
N PHE A 305 9.64 -1.65 -8.65
CA PHE A 305 9.33 -1.00 -7.37
C PHE A 305 8.70 0.40 -7.57
N PRO A 306 8.04 0.98 -6.54
CA PRO A 306 7.45 2.33 -6.63
C PRO A 306 8.40 3.43 -7.14
N GLY A 307 9.71 3.25 -6.95
CA GLY A 307 10.73 4.19 -7.44
C GLY A 307 10.80 4.31 -8.96
N GLY A 308 10.12 3.45 -9.71
CA GLY A 308 9.91 3.57 -11.16
C GLY A 308 8.65 4.34 -11.54
N LEU A 309 7.93 4.93 -10.58
CA LEU A 309 6.72 5.70 -10.83
C LEU A 309 6.97 7.19 -10.64
N VAL A 310 6.32 7.99 -11.48
CA VAL A 310 6.28 9.45 -11.41
C VAL A 310 4.83 9.88 -11.37
N GLN A 311 4.53 10.87 -10.54
CA GLN A 311 3.22 11.50 -10.55
C GLN A 311 3.10 12.42 -11.78
N ALA A 312 2.17 12.11 -12.67
CA ALA A 312 1.90 12.91 -13.86
C ALA A 312 1.46 14.35 -13.51
N GLU A 313 0.82 14.52 -12.35
CA GLU A 313 0.22 15.78 -11.89
C GLU A 313 1.13 16.68 -11.03
N GLY A 314 2.38 16.24 -10.77
CA GLY A 314 3.32 16.95 -9.90
C GLY A 314 4.57 17.48 -10.60
N VAL A 315 4.65 17.32 -11.92
CA VAL A 315 5.82 17.66 -12.74
C VAL A 315 5.62 18.99 -13.48
N PRO A 316 6.70 19.75 -13.81
CA PRO A 316 6.60 21.07 -14.43
C PRO A 316 5.80 21.11 -15.74
N CYS A 317 5.86 20.03 -16.51
CA CYS A 317 5.02 19.81 -17.68
C CYS A 317 4.10 18.63 -17.36
N ASP A 318 2.94 18.93 -16.78
CA ASP A 318 1.92 17.94 -16.47
C ASP A 318 1.52 17.19 -17.75
N PHE A 319 1.57 15.86 -17.68
CA PHE A 319 1.29 15.01 -18.83
C PHE A 319 -0.16 15.14 -19.30
N ARG A 320 -1.13 15.21 -18.38
CA ARG A 320 -2.57 15.33 -18.71
C ARG A 320 -2.84 16.68 -19.37
N GLU A 321 -2.32 17.76 -18.79
CA GLU A 321 -2.47 19.12 -19.32
C GLU A 321 -1.81 19.27 -20.69
N SER A 322 -0.64 18.66 -20.89
CA SER A 322 0.12 18.75 -22.14
C SER A 322 -0.63 18.19 -23.35
N TYR A 323 -1.44 17.14 -23.16
CA TYR A 323 -2.18 16.46 -24.23
C TYR A 323 -3.70 16.61 -24.15
N GLY A 324 -4.21 17.30 -23.13
CA GLY A 324 -5.65 17.54 -22.94
C GLY A 324 -6.45 16.26 -22.62
N TYR A 325 -5.81 15.27 -22.00
CA TYR A 325 -6.47 14.01 -21.64
C TYR A 325 -7.37 14.17 -20.41
N SER A 326 -8.59 13.66 -20.51
CA SER A 326 -9.46 13.45 -19.35
C SER A 326 -9.02 12.20 -18.57
N GLU A 327 -9.68 11.91 -17.43
CA GLU A 327 -9.39 10.71 -16.63
C GLU A 327 -9.76 9.42 -17.37
N GLU A 328 -10.73 9.49 -18.29
CA GLU A 328 -11.22 8.35 -19.07
C GLU A 328 -10.15 7.79 -20.03
N GLU A 329 -9.24 8.64 -20.51
CA GLU A 329 -8.13 8.24 -21.37
C GLU A 329 -7.07 7.42 -20.63
N PHE A 330 -7.06 7.48 -19.29
CA PHE A 330 -6.17 6.72 -18.43
C PHE A 330 -6.85 5.57 -17.71
N GLN A 331 -8.16 5.37 -17.94
CA GLN A 331 -8.89 4.27 -17.31
C GLN A 331 -8.19 2.97 -17.64
N SER A 332 -7.56 2.41 -16.61
CA SER A 332 -6.81 1.18 -16.68
C SER A 332 -7.31 0.28 -15.57
N ARG A 333 -7.19 -1.03 -15.78
CA ARG A 333 -7.39 -1.98 -14.71
C ARG A 333 -6.05 -2.39 -14.16
N VAL A 334 -5.69 -1.85 -13.00
CA VAL A 334 -4.54 -2.37 -12.25
C VAL A 334 -4.96 -3.68 -11.60
N THR A 335 -4.32 -4.76 -12.01
CA THR A 335 -4.47 -6.08 -11.39
C THR A 335 -3.18 -6.45 -10.69
N VAL A 336 -3.28 -7.03 -9.50
CA VAL A 336 -2.13 -7.72 -8.93
C VAL A 336 -1.80 -8.88 -9.86
N SER A 337 -0.62 -8.87 -10.50
CA SER A 337 -0.34 -9.81 -11.59
C SER A 337 -0.31 -11.23 -11.03
N ARG A 338 -1.27 -12.06 -11.48
CA ARG A 338 -1.45 -13.44 -11.00
C ARG A 338 -0.36 -14.39 -11.51
N LYS A 339 0.50 -13.97 -12.43
CA LYS A 339 1.51 -14.85 -13.03
C LYS A 339 2.63 -15.28 -12.05
N GLN A 340 2.74 -14.66 -10.87
CA GLN A 340 3.53 -15.16 -9.74
C GLN A 340 2.69 -15.88 -8.65
N GLU A 341 1.42 -16.23 -8.90
CA GLU A 341 0.56 -16.92 -7.92
C GLU A 341 1.13 -18.27 -7.45
N ARG A 342 2.02 -18.91 -8.21
CA ARG A 342 2.73 -20.12 -7.75
C ARG A 342 3.58 -19.89 -6.50
N ASN A 343 4.05 -18.66 -6.25
CA ASN A 343 4.76 -18.31 -5.02
C ASN A 343 3.81 -17.82 -3.92
N SER A 344 2.67 -17.17 -4.26
CA SER A 344 1.70 -16.73 -3.25
C SER A 344 0.83 -17.85 -2.70
N ASP A 345 0.63 -18.93 -3.46
CA ASP A 345 0.02 -20.16 -2.95
C ASP A 345 0.92 -20.85 -1.92
N ARG A 346 2.25 -20.66 -1.98
CA ARG A 346 3.19 -21.14 -0.96
C ARG A 346 3.19 -20.31 0.31
N SER A 347 3.25 -18.97 0.25
CA SER A 347 3.13 -18.14 1.47
C SER A 347 1.72 -18.22 2.09
N ARG A 348 0.66 -18.42 1.30
CA ARG A 348 -0.67 -18.77 1.83
C ARG A 348 -0.69 -20.14 2.49
N ASN A 349 -0.02 -21.15 1.91
CA ASN A 349 0.14 -22.44 2.55
C ASN A 349 0.92 -22.34 3.86
N MET A 350 2.00 -21.54 3.93
CA MET A 350 2.77 -21.33 5.15
C MET A 350 1.91 -20.67 6.25
N ASN A 351 1.19 -19.59 5.94
CA ASN A 351 0.28 -18.96 6.91
C ASN A 351 -0.91 -19.85 7.30
N ASP A 352 -1.43 -20.67 6.38
CA ASP A 352 -2.48 -21.64 6.69
C ASP A 352 -1.95 -22.81 7.53
N ASP A 353 -0.71 -23.24 7.31
CA ASP A 353 -0.07 -24.30 8.09
C ASP A 353 0.33 -23.80 9.49
N ILE A 354 0.83 -22.56 9.62
CA ILE A 354 1.05 -21.89 10.91
C ILE A 354 -0.26 -21.80 11.70
N LYS A 355 -1.36 -21.38 11.06
CA LYS A 355 -2.68 -21.34 11.72
C LYS A 355 -3.14 -22.72 12.16
N ARG A 356 -2.98 -23.74 11.31
CA ARG A 356 -3.30 -25.14 11.67
C ARG A 356 -2.44 -25.64 12.83
N THR A 357 -1.17 -25.26 12.89
CA THR A 357 -0.27 -25.60 13.99
C THR A 357 -0.71 -24.95 15.30
N ILE A 358 -1.01 -23.65 15.27
CA ILE A 358 -1.52 -22.92 16.44
C ILE A 358 -2.83 -23.56 16.92
N ASP A 359 -3.78 -23.79 16.02
CA ASP A 359 -5.06 -24.42 16.35
C ASP A 359 -4.88 -25.85 16.90
N ARG A 360 -3.91 -26.61 16.38
CA ARG A 360 -3.57 -27.95 16.89
C ARG A 360 -3.01 -27.88 18.30
N ILE A 361 -2.03 -27.02 18.57
CA ILE A 361 -1.41 -26.88 19.89
C ILE A 361 -2.44 -26.39 20.93
N LYS A 362 -3.27 -25.40 20.58
CA LYS A 362 -4.37 -24.92 21.44
C LYS A 362 -5.37 -26.04 21.75
N LYS A 363 -5.64 -26.94 20.80
CA LYS A 363 -6.57 -28.06 20.99
C LYS A 363 -5.96 -29.21 21.80
N GLU A 364 -4.68 -29.51 21.61
CA GLU A 364 -3.99 -30.61 22.27
C GLU A 364 -3.56 -30.24 23.71
N ASN A 365 -3.24 -28.96 23.96
CA ASN A 365 -2.68 -28.49 25.23
C ASN A 365 -3.38 -27.21 25.77
N PRO A 366 -4.73 -27.13 25.80
CA PRO A 366 -5.45 -25.89 26.10
C PRO A 366 -5.12 -25.31 27.48
N ALA A 367 -5.04 -26.16 28.51
CA ALA A 367 -4.77 -25.72 29.88
C ALA A 367 -3.35 -25.18 30.06
N LEU A 368 -2.38 -25.76 29.35
CA LEU A 368 -0.98 -25.33 29.40
C LEU A 368 -0.79 -23.97 28.71
N VAL A 369 -1.40 -23.78 27.54
CA VAL A 369 -1.35 -22.50 26.82
C VAL A 369 -2.00 -21.38 27.64
N GLU A 370 -3.15 -21.65 28.28
CA GLU A 370 -3.81 -20.69 29.18
C GLU A 370 -2.94 -20.34 30.41
N GLU A 371 -2.32 -21.35 31.04
CA GLU A 371 -1.41 -21.16 32.18
C GLU A 371 -0.20 -20.29 31.80
N LEU A 372 0.51 -20.65 30.73
CA LEU A 372 1.69 -19.92 30.28
C LEU A 372 1.36 -18.49 29.84
N THR A 373 0.22 -18.30 29.17
CA THR A 373 -0.22 -16.95 28.75
C THR A 373 -0.48 -16.07 29.96
N ALA A 374 -1.14 -16.61 30.99
CA ALA A 374 -1.39 -15.89 32.24
C ALA A 374 -0.08 -15.53 32.97
N LEU A 375 0.92 -16.42 32.95
CA LEU A 375 2.24 -16.16 33.54
C LEU A 375 3.00 -15.06 32.79
N VAL A 376 3.03 -15.10 31.45
CA VAL A 376 3.69 -14.08 30.61
C VAL A 376 3.04 -12.70 30.81
N LEU A 377 1.70 -12.65 30.86
CA LEU A 377 0.93 -11.43 31.15
C LEU A 377 1.21 -10.89 32.56
N ALA A 378 1.28 -11.77 33.56
CA ALA A 378 1.53 -11.37 34.95
C ALA A 378 2.96 -10.86 35.16
N ALA A 379 3.92 -11.36 34.39
CA ALA A 379 5.32 -10.94 34.42
C ALA A 379 5.60 -9.66 33.59
N ASP A 380 4.61 -9.13 32.84
CA ASP A 380 4.78 -8.04 31.86
C ASP A 380 5.91 -8.33 30.84
N ALA A 381 6.08 -9.60 30.49
CA ALA A 381 7.23 -10.10 29.75
C ALA A 381 6.94 -10.33 28.26
N HIS A 382 6.01 -9.57 27.68
CA HIS A 382 5.52 -9.78 26.31
C HIS A 382 6.63 -9.79 25.25
N GLY A 383 7.62 -8.90 25.36
CA GLY A 383 8.74 -8.84 24.42
C GLY A 383 9.85 -9.86 24.68
N SER A 384 9.78 -10.65 25.75
CA SER A 384 10.81 -11.65 26.08
C SER A 384 10.74 -12.90 25.19
N LEU A 385 9.61 -13.12 24.53
CA LEU A 385 9.38 -14.27 23.65
C LEU A 385 9.69 -13.97 22.17
N ASP A 386 9.81 -12.69 21.81
CA ASP A 386 9.96 -12.22 20.43
C ASP A 386 11.20 -12.85 19.75
N GLU A 387 12.33 -12.88 20.45
CA GLU A 387 13.59 -13.45 19.94
C GLU A 387 13.44 -14.95 19.65
N SER A 388 12.78 -15.71 20.53
CA SER A 388 12.56 -17.14 20.31
C SER A 388 11.62 -17.44 19.15
N VAL A 389 10.65 -16.56 18.89
CA VAL A 389 9.80 -16.67 17.68
C VAL A 389 10.61 -16.35 16.42
N TYR A 390 11.47 -15.33 16.44
CA TYR A 390 12.35 -15.04 15.31
C TYR A 390 13.37 -16.15 15.07
N ASP A 391 13.92 -16.77 16.11
CA ASP A 391 14.86 -17.89 16.00
C ASP A 391 14.19 -19.10 15.31
N TYR A 392 12.97 -19.46 15.75
CA TYR A 392 12.20 -20.55 15.14
C TYR A 392 11.94 -20.32 13.64
N PHE A 393 11.48 -19.13 13.27
CA PHE A 393 11.23 -18.81 11.86
C PHE A 393 12.52 -18.59 11.06
N GLY A 394 13.61 -18.17 11.70
CA GLY A 394 14.92 -18.06 11.09
C GLY A 394 15.49 -19.44 10.71
N GLU A 395 15.27 -20.47 11.53
CA GLU A 395 15.62 -21.85 11.22
C GLU A 395 14.81 -22.38 10.03
N ILE A 396 13.47 -22.22 10.06
CA ILE A 396 12.59 -22.61 8.95
C ILE A 396 12.99 -21.89 7.65
N GLY A 397 13.13 -20.57 7.70
CA GLY A 397 13.49 -19.77 6.53
C GLY A 397 14.87 -20.12 5.98
N SER A 398 15.81 -20.51 6.83
CA SER A 398 17.14 -20.98 6.41
C SER A 398 17.07 -22.35 5.75
N GLU A 399 16.30 -23.29 6.28
CA GLU A 399 16.07 -24.61 5.68
C GLU A 399 15.38 -24.49 4.32
N GLU A 400 14.37 -23.63 4.21
CA GLU A 400 13.64 -23.38 2.97
C GLU A 400 14.50 -22.63 1.95
N ALA A 401 15.25 -21.60 2.36
CA ALA A 401 16.19 -20.91 1.49
C ALA A 401 17.22 -21.88 0.89
N ASN A 402 17.78 -22.79 1.71
CA ASN A 402 18.75 -23.79 1.25
C ASN A 402 18.18 -24.77 0.20
N ALA A 403 16.86 -24.88 0.05
CA ALA A 403 16.21 -25.67 -1.00
C ALA A 403 16.15 -24.95 -2.36
N HIS A 404 16.52 -23.66 -2.44
CA HIS A 404 16.53 -22.85 -3.65
C HIS A 404 17.95 -22.70 -4.25
N GLU A 405 18.05 -22.87 -5.58
CA GLU A 405 19.33 -22.77 -6.32
C GLU A 405 19.74 -21.31 -6.64
N SER A 406 18.81 -20.36 -6.62
CA SER A 406 19.07 -18.94 -6.92
C SER A 406 19.14 -18.08 -5.67
N SER A 407 20.06 -17.10 -5.68
CA SER A 407 20.22 -16.12 -4.60
C SER A 407 18.92 -15.34 -4.33
N ASP A 408 18.21 -14.95 -5.39
CA ASP A 408 16.93 -14.22 -5.25
C ASP A 408 15.82 -15.09 -4.64
N GLY A 409 15.88 -16.42 -4.85
CA GLY A 409 14.97 -17.36 -4.21
C GLY A 409 15.27 -17.53 -2.72
N GLN A 410 16.56 -17.62 -2.37
CA GLN A 410 17.04 -17.71 -1.00
C GLN A 410 16.67 -16.47 -0.17
N GLU A 411 16.94 -15.28 -0.70
CA GLU A 411 16.63 -14.01 -0.02
C GLU A 411 15.11 -13.86 0.21
N LYS A 412 14.30 -14.33 -0.74
CA LYS A 412 12.84 -14.26 -0.63
C LYS A 412 12.28 -15.14 0.48
N GLU A 413 12.79 -16.36 0.68
CA GLU A 413 12.32 -17.25 1.75
C GLU A 413 12.71 -16.75 3.14
N LEU A 414 13.91 -16.15 3.26
CA LEU A 414 14.33 -15.49 4.49
C LEU A 414 13.42 -14.30 4.84
N VAL A 415 13.13 -13.43 3.88
CA VAL A 415 12.22 -12.28 4.07
C VAL A 415 10.78 -12.73 4.37
N SER A 416 10.31 -13.82 3.75
CA SER A 416 8.99 -14.38 4.02
C SER A 416 8.87 -14.92 5.45
N SER A 417 9.93 -15.57 5.95
CA SER A 417 9.98 -16.13 7.30
C SER A 417 10.07 -15.05 8.37
N GLU A 418 10.86 -14.01 8.14
CA GLU A 418 10.91 -12.82 9.03
C GLU A 418 9.55 -12.12 9.11
N ALA A 419 8.83 -12.01 7.99
CA ALA A 419 7.49 -11.43 7.97
C ALA A 419 6.47 -12.27 8.77
N ALA A 420 6.56 -13.61 8.70
CA ALA A 420 5.71 -14.51 9.48
C ALA A 420 6.00 -14.41 11.00
N ALA A 421 7.28 -14.34 11.37
CA ALA A 421 7.68 -14.12 12.76
C ALA A 421 7.13 -12.80 13.31
N ALA A 422 7.20 -11.73 12.53
CA ALA A 422 6.63 -10.44 12.89
C ALA A 422 5.10 -10.49 13.03
N GLU A 423 4.40 -11.24 12.17
CA GLU A 423 2.94 -11.42 12.28
C GLU A 423 2.56 -12.13 13.59
N ILE A 424 3.29 -13.18 13.97
CA ILE A 424 3.08 -13.90 15.24
C ILE A 424 3.38 -13.04 16.46
N ASN A 425 4.49 -12.30 16.45
CA ASN A 425 4.83 -11.40 17.56
C ASN A 425 3.79 -10.29 17.76
N ASN A 426 3.13 -9.85 16.68
CA ASN A 426 2.04 -8.88 16.75
C ASN A 426 0.68 -9.49 17.12
N ALA A 427 0.51 -10.81 17.02
CA ALA A 427 -0.74 -11.49 17.35
C ALA A 427 -0.94 -11.61 18.88
N GLY A 428 0.15 -11.75 19.64
CA GLY A 428 0.17 -11.73 21.09
C GLY A 428 0.79 -12.97 21.72
N ALA A 429 0.90 -12.95 23.06
CA ALA A 429 1.61 -13.97 23.84
C ALA A 429 1.10 -15.40 23.60
N GLU A 430 -0.20 -15.57 23.40
CA GLU A 430 -0.82 -16.88 23.22
C GLU A 430 -0.34 -17.57 21.93
N GLU A 431 -0.24 -16.83 20.83
CA GLU A 431 0.26 -17.30 19.55
C GLU A 431 1.77 -17.56 19.59
N GLN A 432 2.54 -16.68 20.25
CA GLN A 432 3.99 -16.87 20.47
C GLN A 432 4.28 -18.16 21.24
N ILE A 433 3.55 -18.41 22.33
CA ILE A 433 3.66 -19.64 23.13
C ILE A 433 3.39 -20.87 22.28
N CYS A 434 2.34 -20.85 21.44
CA CYS A 434 1.99 -22.00 20.60
C CYS A 434 3.11 -22.36 19.61
N ILE A 435 3.78 -21.35 19.05
CA ILE A 435 4.90 -21.55 18.12
C ILE A 435 6.14 -22.08 18.84
N ILE A 436 6.48 -21.53 20.00
CA ILE A 436 7.62 -22.00 20.80
C ILE A 436 7.42 -23.45 21.26
N LEU A 437 6.20 -23.82 21.66
CA LEU A 437 5.88 -25.20 22.06
C LEU A 437 5.97 -26.19 20.89
N ASP A 438 5.68 -25.76 19.66
CA ASP A 438 5.81 -26.60 18.48
C ASP A 438 7.27 -26.79 18.08
N GLY A 439 8.05 -25.70 18.03
CA GLY A 439 9.45 -25.74 17.59
C GLY A 439 10.41 -26.46 18.52
N HIS A 440 10.14 -26.45 19.83
CA HIS A 440 10.98 -27.10 20.83
C HIS A 440 10.35 -28.36 21.44
N GLY A 441 9.10 -28.66 21.10
CA GLY A 441 8.30 -29.67 21.77
C GLY A 441 7.76 -29.19 23.13
N VAL A 442 6.61 -29.75 23.55
CA VAL A 442 5.81 -29.22 24.66
C VAL A 442 6.60 -29.06 25.97
N ALA A 443 7.40 -30.06 26.35
CA ALA A 443 8.13 -30.03 27.63
C ALA A 443 9.33 -29.06 27.64
N ASP A 444 10.10 -29.01 26.55
CA ASP A 444 11.26 -28.12 26.46
C ASP A 444 10.84 -26.67 26.15
N GLY A 445 9.77 -26.48 25.37
CA GLY A 445 9.18 -25.17 25.10
C GLY A 445 8.55 -24.55 26.36
N GLU A 446 7.85 -25.34 27.19
CA GLU A 446 7.35 -24.88 28.50
C GLU A 446 8.49 -24.38 29.39
N ARG A 447 9.59 -25.15 29.48
CA ARG A 447 10.78 -24.74 30.24
C ARG A 447 11.38 -23.46 29.70
N LEU A 448 11.54 -23.35 28.38
CA LEU A 448 12.11 -22.17 27.72
C LEU A 448 11.27 -20.91 28.01
N ILE A 449 9.95 -20.99 27.90
CA ILE A 449 9.05 -19.86 28.19
C ILE A 449 9.17 -19.43 29.66
N LYS A 450 9.18 -20.40 30.59
CA LYS A 450 9.33 -20.13 32.03
C LYS A 450 10.69 -19.50 32.38
N ASP A 451 11.76 -19.93 31.72
CA ASP A 451 13.09 -19.34 31.87
C ASP A 451 13.16 -17.90 31.32
N LEU A 452 12.52 -17.64 30.17
CA LEU A 452 12.48 -16.31 29.53
C LEU A 452 11.73 -15.26 30.34
N ILE A 453 10.67 -15.65 31.06
CA ILE A 453 9.91 -14.74 31.94
C ILE A 453 10.48 -14.64 33.35
N GLY A 454 11.63 -15.29 33.63
CA GLY A 454 12.34 -15.19 34.90
C GLY A 454 11.73 -16.01 36.06
N ASP A 455 10.93 -17.03 35.76
CA ASP A 455 10.38 -17.99 36.73
C ASP A 455 10.96 -19.40 36.47
N PRO A 456 12.25 -19.63 36.76
CA PRO A 456 12.90 -20.88 36.39
C PRO A 456 12.26 -22.05 37.12
N ALA A 457 11.82 -23.06 36.36
CA ALA A 457 11.37 -24.32 36.91
C ALA A 457 12.48 -24.94 37.81
N PRO A 458 12.12 -25.65 38.90
CA PRO A 458 13.12 -26.31 39.74
C PRO A 458 13.94 -27.29 38.90
N LYS A 459 15.26 -27.07 38.82
CA LYS A 459 16.20 -27.96 38.13
C LYS A 459 16.02 -29.39 38.62
N MET A 460 15.70 -30.32 37.70
CA MET A 460 15.73 -31.75 37.96
C MET A 460 17.15 -32.24 38.26
#